data_AF-A0A3C1LIG6-F1
#
_entry.id   AF-A0A3C1LIG6-F1
#
_cell.length_a   1.000
_cell.length_b   1.000
_cell.length_c   1.000
_cell.angle_alpha   90.00
_cell.angle_beta   90.00
_cell.angle_gamma   90.00
#
_symmetry.space_group_name_H-M   'P 1'
#
loop_
_entity.id
_entity.type
_entity.pdbx_description
1 polymer ?
#
loop_
_entity_poly.entity_id
_entity_poly.type
_entity_poly.pdbx_seq_one_letter_code
_entity_poly.pdbx_strand_id
1 'polypeptide(L)'
;MTKLQRILVTSAPIAFVIRKSKRIVLPGFEAVPLYDVVIFFFQQINKVGLNERAAAVSFNFVMAIPAATLFLLTLIPYLPFDNLYNELLRFVGDLTPNKQTKQVIVNFLEDFFHKPKTGLLSIGFALVVFYSSNAMMGIIRTFDKSIT
;
A
#
# COMPACT_ATOMS: atom_id res chain seq x y z
N MET A 1 -18.79 32.98 3.14
CA MET A 1 -17.52 33.14 2.39
C MET A 1 -16.57 33.98 3.21
N THR A 2 -15.42 33.45 3.62
CA THR A 2 -14.39 34.19 4.37
C THR A 2 -13.57 35.07 3.43
N LYS A 3 -13.00 36.19 3.92
CA LYS A 3 -12.26 37.17 3.11
C LYS A 3 -11.12 36.54 2.27
N LEU A 4 -10.48 35.51 2.81
CA LEU A 4 -9.41 34.74 2.15
C LEU A 4 -9.89 33.95 0.93
N GLN A 5 -11.08 33.37 1.01
CA GLN A 5 -11.66 32.55 -0.06
C GLN A 5 -11.97 33.41 -1.31
N ARG A 6 -12.34 34.67 -1.10
CA ARG A 6 -12.61 35.62 -2.19
C ARG A 6 -11.34 35.98 -2.94
N ILE A 7 -10.25 36.25 -2.23
CA ILE A 7 -8.94 36.63 -2.81
C ILE A 7 -8.34 35.49 -3.65
N LEU A 8 -8.42 34.25 -3.17
CA LEU A 8 -7.93 33.07 -3.89
C LEU A 8 -8.72 32.84 -5.19
N VAL A 9 -10.04 32.89 -5.14
CA VAL A 9 -10.92 32.66 -6.31
C VAL A 9 -10.80 33.78 -7.36
N THR A 10 -10.50 35.02 -6.94
CA THR A 10 -10.29 36.15 -7.86
C THR A 10 -8.90 36.24 -8.47
N SER A 11 -7.97 35.38 -8.06
CA SER A 11 -6.64 35.37 -8.69
C SER A 11 -6.75 35.02 -10.19
N ALA A 12 -6.07 35.79 -11.04
CA ALA A 12 -6.11 35.64 -12.49
C ALA A 12 -5.90 34.19 -13.00
N PRO A 13 -4.97 33.37 -12.47
CA PRO A 13 -4.81 31.99 -12.91
C PRO A 13 -5.99 31.10 -12.52
N ILE A 14 -6.53 31.22 -11.30
CA ILE A 14 -7.64 30.39 -10.83
C ILE A 14 -8.93 30.73 -11.60
N ALA A 15 -9.19 32.02 -11.84
CA ALA A 15 -10.33 32.45 -12.65
C ALA A 15 -10.23 31.99 -14.12
N PHE A 16 -9.03 31.88 -14.68
CA PHE A 16 -8.82 31.33 -16.03
C PHE A 16 -9.13 29.82 -16.08
N VAL A 17 -8.62 29.05 -15.12
CA VAL A 17 -8.86 27.60 -15.02
C VAL A 17 -10.34 27.30 -14.82
N ILE A 18 -11.04 28.04 -13.95
CA ILE A 18 -12.48 27.87 -13.72
C ILE A 18 -13.28 28.12 -15.00
N ARG A 19 -13.00 29.21 -15.73
CA ARG A 19 -13.71 29.54 -16.98
C ARG A 19 -13.47 28.51 -18.07
N LYS A 20 -12.24 28.00 -18.20
CA LYS A 20 -11.90 26.96 -19.18
C LYS A 20 -12.55 25.62 -18.81
N SER A 21 -12.53 25.24 -17.53
CA SER A 21 -13.16 24.01 -17.02
C SER A 21 -14.69 23.98 -17.20
N LYS A 22 -15.36 25.15 -17.13
CA LYS A 22 -16.81 25.26 -17.41
C LYS A 22 -17.20 25.06 -18.89
N ARG A 23 -16.25 25.11 -19.81
CA ARG A 23 -16.49 24.92 -21.26
C ARG A 23 -16.02 23.57 -21.77
N ILE A 24 -15.22 22.85 -20.98
CA ILE A 24 -14.70 21.53 -21.35
C ILE A 24 -15.72 20.50 -20.90
N VAL A 25 -16.30 19.81 -21.89
CA VAL A 25 -17.13 18.61 -21.69
C VAL A 25 -16.32 17.44 -22.25
N LEU A 26 -15.93 16.51 -21.40
CA LEU A 26 -15.23 15.31 -21.85
C LEU A 26 -16.25 14.29 -22.42
N PRO A 27 -15.87 13.53 -23.45
CA PRO A 27 -16.69 12.41 -23.93
C PRO A 27 -16.89 11.40 -22.78
N GLY A 28 -18.15 11.08 -22.48
CA GLY A 28 -18.54 10.21 -21.35
C GLY A 28 -19.15 10.93 -20.15
N PHE A 29 -19.18 12.26 -20.11
CA PHE A 29 -19.71 13.04 -18.97
C PHE A 29 -21.19 13.45 -19.15
N GLU A 30 -21.94 12.84 -20.08
CA GLU A 30 -23.36 13.13 -20.33
C GLU A 30 -23.69 14.64 -20.44
N ALA A 31 -22.82 15.41 -21.12
CA ALA A 31 -22.92 16.87 -21.27
C ALA A 31 -22.75 17.71 -19.99
N VAL A 32 -22.26 17.12 -18.90
CA VAL A 32 -21.91 17.85 -17.67
C VAL A 32 -20.53 18.51 -17.81
N PRO A 33 -20.38 19.81 -17.50
CA PRO A 33 -19.08 20.49 -17.51
C PRO A 33 -18.10 19.88 -16.51
N LEU A 34 -16.82 19.83 -16.88
CA LEU A 34 -15.74 19.33 -16.00
C LEU A 34 -15.73 20.03 -14.63
N TYR A 35 -16.09 21.31 -14.59
CA TYR A 35 -16.20 22.07 -13.34
C TYR A 35 -17.19 21.45 -12.34
N ASP A 36 -18.36 21.04 -12.82
CA ASP A 36 -19.42 20.49 -11.95
C ASP A 36 -19.06 19.08 -11.49
N VAL A 37 -18.43 18.27 -12.36
CA VAL A 37 -17.90 16.95 -12.01
C VAL A 37 -16.84 17.05 -10.91
N VAL A 38 -15.91 18.00 -11.03
CA VAL A 38 -14.85 18.20 -10.03
C VAL A 38 -15.45 18.65 -8.69
N ILE A 39 -16.42 19.57 -8.69
CA ILE A 39 -17.09 19.98 -7.45
C ILE A 39 -17.84 18.82 -6.81
N PHE A 40 -18.61 18.07 -7.60
CA PHE A 40 -19.37 16.93 -7.11
C PHE A 40 -18.43 15.84 -6.54
N PHE A 41 -17.31 15.58 -7.20
CA PHE A 41 -16.29 14.65 -6.74
C PHE A 41 -15.73 15.04 -5.37
N PHE A 42 -15.34 16.30 -5.18
CA PHE A 42 -14.86 16.77 -3.88
C PHE A 42 -15.96 16.77 -2.80
N GLN A 43 -17.22 17.00 -3.18
CA GLN A 43 -18.35 16.87 -2.25
C GLN A 43 -18.58 15.40 -1.83
N GLN A 44 -18.46 14.44 -2.75
CA GLN A 44 -18.57 13.02 -2.42
C GLN A 44 -17.37 12.51 -1.60
N ILE A 45 -16.15 13.01 -1.86
CA ILE A 45 -14.98 12.68 -1.04
C ILE A 45 -15.17 13.10 0.41
N ASN A 46 -15.72 14.30 0.63
CA ASN A 46 -15.97 14.83 1.96
C ASN A 46 -17.22 14.24 2.63
N LYS A 47 -17.96 13.37 1.94
CA LYS A 47 -19.14 12.71 2.50
C LYS A 47 -18.71 11.68 3.54
N VAL A 48 -19.34 11.73 4.70
CA VAL A 48 -19.06 10.84 5.83
C VAL A 48 -19.25 9.39 5.37
N GLY A 49 -18.16 8.64 5.31
CA GLY A 49 -18.14 7.24 4.88
C GLY A 49 -16.97 6.87 3.98
N LEU A 50 -16.42 7.79 3.17
CA LEU A 50 -15.24 7.48 2.36
C LEU A 50 -14.01 7.27 3.25
N ASN A 51 -13.78 8.16 4.22
CA ASN A 51 -12.68 8.06 5.18
C ASN A 51 -12.76 6.78 6.02
N GLU A 52 -13.95 6.42 6.51
CA GLU A 52 -14.16 5.18 7.28
C GLU A 52 -13.87 3.93 6.44
N ARG A 53 -14.31 3.91 5.17
CA ARG A 53 -14.03 2.80 4.24
C ARG A 53 -12.54 2.73 3.89
N ALA A 54 -11.91 3.88 3.62
CA ALA A 54 -10.49 3.96 3.34
C ALA A 54 -9.63 3.51 4.54
N ALA A 55 -10.04 3.88 5.76
CA ALA A 55 -9.43 3.42 7.00
C ALA A 55 -9.57 1.90 7.18
N ALA A 56 -10.75 1.34 6.90
CA ALA A 56 -10.97 -0.11 6.97
C ALA A 56 -10.11 -0.89 5.94
N VAL A 57 -9.95 -0.37 4.72
CA VAL A 57 -9.05 -0.97 3.72
C VAL A 57 -7.58 -0.88 4.17
N SER A 58 -7.15 0.30 4.65
CA SER A 58 -5.78 0.52 5.14
C SER A 58 -5.46 -0.38 6.34
N PHE A 59 -6.42 -0.58 7.24
CA PHE A 59 -6.28 -1.47 8.38
C PHE A 59 -6.09 -2.93 7.94
N ASN A 60 -6.91 -3.43 7.01
CA ASN A 60 -6.74 -4.79 6.46
C ASN A 60 -5.38 -4.96 5.75
N PHE A 61 -4.91 -3.93 5.05
CA PHE A 61 -3.59 -3.94 4.42
C PHE A 61 -2.46 -4.03 5.47
N VAL A 62 -2.52 -3.21 6.53
CA VAL A 62 -1.52 -3.25 7.62
C VAL A 62 -1.53 -4.59 8.34
N MET A 63 -2.71 -5.18 8.58
CA MET A 63 -2.85 -6.50 9.20
C MET A 63 -2.24 -7.63 8.36
N ALA A 64 -2.09 -7.46 7.05
CA ALA A 64 -1.45 -8.43 6.17
C ALA A 64 0.10 -8.35 6.20
N ILE A 65 0.69 -7.23 6.63
CA ILE A 65 2.15 -7.01 6.62
C ILE A 65 2.92 -8.11 7.40
N PRO A 66 2.52 -8.52 8.61
CA PRO A 66 3.26 -9.54 9.35
C PRO A 66 3.28 -10.90 8.64
N ALA A 67 2.13 -11.35 8.14
CA ALA A 67 2.02 -12.61 7.40
C ALA A 67 2.81 -12.55 6.08
N ALA A 68 2.71 -11.44 5.35
CA ALA A 68 3.47 -11.22 4.12
C ALA A 68 4.98 -11.20 4.37
N THR A 69 5.43 -10.52 5.42
CA THR A 69 6.86 -10.46 5.79
C THR A 69 7.39 -11.84 6.15
N LEU A 70 6.66 -12.61 6.98
CA LEU A 70 7.04 -13.97 7.33
C LEU A 70 7.09 -14.88 6.09
N PHE A 71 6.12 -14.78 5.20
CA PHE A 71 6.12 -15.51 3.93
C PHE A 71 7.34 -15.15 3.08
N LEU A 72 7.63 -13.85 2.90
CA LEU A 72 8.78 -13.38 2.12
C LEU A 72 10.11 -13.85 2.73
N LEU A 73 10.27 -13.75 4.05
CA LEU A 73 11.48 -14.23 4.74
C LEU A 73 11.64 -15.74 4.59
N THR A 74 10.57 -16.52 4.76
CA THR A 74 10.64 -17.98 4.61
C THR A 74 10.83 -18.44 3.17
N LEU A 75 10.56 -17.57 2.18
CA LEU A 75 10.81 -17.83 0.77
C LEU A 75 12.29 -17.71 0.40
N ILE A 76 13.07 -16.86 1.10
CA ILE A 76 14.48 -16.58 0.78
C ILE A 76 15.34 -17.85 0.59
N PRO A 77 15.29 -18.87 1.49
CA PRO A 77 16.12 -20.07 1.35
C PRO A 77 15.80 -20.93 0.11
N TYR A 78 14.61 -20.75 -0.49
CA TYR A 78 14.18 -21.52 -1.67
C TYR A 78 14.56 -20.87 -3.00
N LEU A 79 15.03 -19.62 -2.97
CA LEU A 79 15.44 -18.90 -4.17
C LEU A 79 16.87 -19.30 -4.56
N PRO A 80 17.16 -19.48 -5.86
CA PRO A 80 18.48 -19.90 -6.35
C PRO A 80 19.46 -18.70 -6.34
N PHE A 81 19.77 -18.19 -5.15
CA PHE A 81 20.80 -17.17 -4.98
C PHE A 81 22.13 -17.83 -4.65
N ASP A 82 23.05 -17.79 -5.61
CA ASP A 82 24.41 -18.26 -5.38
C ASP A 82 25.07 -17.42 -4.28
N ASN A 83 25.72 -18.09 -3.32
CA ASN A 83 26.56 -17.48 -2.28
C ASN A 83 25.89 -16.47 -1.31
N LEU A 84 24.56 -16.27 -1.32
CA LEU A 84 23.90 -15.34 -0.39
C LEU A 84 24.22 -15.64 1.08
N TYR A 85 24.23 -16.92 1.47
CA TYR A 85 24.59 -17.35 2.82
C TYR A 85 26.01 -16.93 3.21
N ASN A 86 26.99 -17.17 2.32
CA ASN A 86 28.39 -16.85 2.56
C ASN A 86 28.63 -15.34 2.67
N GLU A 87 27.94 -14.54 1.86
CA GLU A 87 28.04 -13.09 1.91
C GLU A 87 27.43 -12.51 3.19
N LEU A 88 26.29 -13.06 3.63
CA LEU A 88 25.70 -12.70 4.93
C LEU A 88 26.61 -13.07 6.10
N LEU A 89 27.28 -14.23 6.06
CA LEU A 89 28.25 -14.61 7.08
C LEU A 89 29.43 -13.64 7.16
N ARG A 90 29.94 -13.18 6.01
CA ARG A 90 31.00 -12.16 5.94
C ARG A 90 30.52 -10.84 6.54
N PHE A 91 29.35 -10.39 6.13
CA PHE A 91 28.73 -9.16 6.64
C PHE A 91 28.55 -9.17 8.16
N VAL A 92 28.07 -10.29 8.71
CA VAL A 92 27.96 -10.48 10.18
C VAL A 92 29.32 -10.46 10.85
N GLY A 93 30.35 -11.03 10.21
CA GLY A 93 31.73 -10.99 10.67
C GLY A 93 32.30 -9.58 10.75
N ASP A 94 31.99 -8.74 9.77
CA ASP A 94 32.51 -7.37 9.69
C ASP A 94 31.78 -6.42 10.65
N LEU A 95 30.48 -6.61 10.86
CA LEU A 95 29.68 -5.75 11.74
C LEU A 95 29.75 -6.12 13.23
N THR A 96 30.12 -7.36 13.56
CA THR A 96 30.01 -7.86 14.94
C THR A 96 31.38 -8.00 15.60
N PRO A 97 31.78 -7.09 16.50
CA PRO A 97 33.07 -7.20 17.19
C PRO A 97 33.07 -8.29 18.28
N ASN A 98 31.90 -8.63 18.84
CA ASN A 98 31.78 -9.63 19.90
C ASN A 98 31.58 -11.05 19.35
N LYS A 99 32.45 -11.98 19.77
CA LYS A 99 32.38 -13.40 19.39
C LYS A 99 31.07 -14.07 19.79
N GLN A 100 30.50 -13.75 20.96
CA GLN A 100 29.26 -14.36 21.42
C GLN A 100 28.07 -13.94 20.53
N THR A 101 27.96 -12.64 20.25
CA THR A 101 26.92 -12.11 19.35
C THR A 101 27.07 -12.69 17.95
N LYS A 102 28.30 -12.80 17.44
CA LYS A 102 28.58 -13.41 16.13
C LYS A 102 28.08 -14.85 16.10
N GLN A 103 28.40 -15.67 17.11
CA GLN A 103 27.98 -17.07 17.14
C GLN A 103 26.45 -17.22 17.13
N VAL A 104 25.73 -16.38 17.88
CA VAL A 104 24.25 -16.39 17.90
C VAL A 104 23.69 -16.10 16.50
N ILE A 105 24.21 -15.08 15.82
CA ILE A 105 23.73 -14.70 14.48
C ILE A 105 24.11 -15.76 13.44
N VAL A 106 25.33 -16.31 13.49
CA VAL A 106 25.78 -17.38 12.58
C VAL A 106 24.91 -18.62 12.74
N ASN A 107 24.65 -19.07 13.98
CA ASN A 107 23.78 -20.21 14.23
C ASN A 107 22.35 -19.96 13.71
N PHE A 108 21.82 -18.74 13.89
CA PHE A 108 20.53 -18.35 13.34
C PHE A 108 20.51 -18.42 11.80
N LEU A 109 21.53 -17.88 11.13
CA LEU A 109 21.65 -17.95 9.67
C LEU A 109 21.78 -19.38 9.18
N GLU A 110 22.56 -20.21 9.86
CA GLU A 110 22.71 -21.62 9.52
C GLU A 110 21.37 -22.36 9.62
N ASP A 111 20.64 -22.18 10.72
CA ASP A 111 19.30 -22.76 10.87
C ASP A 111 18.30 -22.21 9.84
N PHE A 112 18.37 -20.92 9.51
CA PHE A 112 17.47 -20.28 8.54
C PHE A 112 17.65 -20.80 7.12
N PHE A 113 18.90 -20.97 6.66
CA PHE A 113 19.20 -21.45 5.30
C PHE A 113 19.17 -22.98 5.18
N HIS A 114 19.64 -23.73 6.18
CA HIS A 114 19.79 -25.19 6.08
C HIS A 114 18.63 -25.99 6.69
N LYS A 115 17.75 -25.37 7.50
CA LYS A 115 16.54 -26.02 8.03
C LYS A 115 15.29 -25.25 7.57
N PRO A 116 14.99 -25.26 6.26
CA PRO A 116 13.91 -24.46 5.70
C PRO A 116 12.56 -24.88 6.28
N LYS A 117 11.75 -23.88 6.67
CA LYS A 117 10.46 -24.08 7.34
C LYS A 117 9.33 -24.25 6.32
N THR A 118 9.27 -25.38 5.63
CA THR A 118 8.26 -25.63 4.58
C THR A 118 6.82 -25.49 5.07
N GLY A 119 6.52 -25.94 6.29
CA GLY A 119 5.19 -25.75 6.89
C GLY A 119 4.84 -24.29 7.16
N LEU A 120 5.82 -23.47 7.55
CA LEU A 120 5.61 -22.03 7.75
C LEU A 120 5.41 -21.31 6.41
N LEU A 121 6.13 -21.73 5.37
CA LEU A 121 5.98 -21.20 4.02
C LEU A 121 4.57 -21.47 3.46
N SER A 122 4.08 -22.70 3.56
CA SER A 122 2.77 -23.08 2.99
C SER A 122 1.61 -22.44 3.74
N ILE A 123 1.65 -22.42 5.08
CA ILE A 123 0.65 -21.73 5.90
C ILE A 123 0.71 -20.22 5.63
N GLY A 124 1.92 -19.65 5.58
CA GLY A 124 2.12 -18.24 5.25
C GLY A 124 1.55 -17.87 3.89
N PHE A 125 1.79 -18.69 2.87
CA PHE A 125 1.23 -18.50 1.53
C PHE A 125 -0.30 -18.47 1.54
N ALA A 126 -0.94 -19.45 2.20
CA ALA A 126 -2.40 -19.51 2.30
C ALA A 126 -2.98 -18.30 3.03
N LEU A 127 -2.35 -17.88 4.13
CA LEU A 127 -2.76 -16.68 4.88
C LEU A 127 -2.62 -15.42 4.04
N VAL A 128 -1.50 -15.25 3.32
CA VAL A 128 -1.28 -14.10 2.44
C VAL A 128 -2.37 -14.03 1.37
N VAL A 129 -2.66 -15.14 0.68
CA VAL A 129 -3.73 -15.18 -0.33
C VAL A 129 -5.08 -14.81 0.30
N PHE A 130 -5.41 -15.36 1.47
CA PHE A 130 -6.65 -15.07 2.18
C PHE A 130 -6.78 -13.57 2.55
N TYR A 131 -5.76 -13.00 3.18
CA TYR A 131 -5.78 -11.59 3.60
C TYR A 131 -5.76 -10.63 2.39
N SER A 132 -4.97 -10.92 1.36
CA SER A 132 -4.94 -10.12 0.13
C SER A 132 -6.28 -10.15 -0.59
N SER A 133 -6.95 -11.31 -0.62
CA SER A 133 -8.29 -11.43 -1.21
C SER A 133 -9.31 -10.60 -0.42
N ASN A 134 -9.28 -10.66 0.91
CA ASN A 134 -10.16 -9.84 1.75
C ASN A 134 -9.92 -8.34 1.57
N ALA A 135 -8.66 -7.92 1.46
CA ALA A 135 -8.32 -6.53 1.17
C ALA A 135 -8.86 -6.09 -0.21
N MET A 136 -8.67 -6.91 -1.25
CA MET A 136 -9.15 -6.61 -2.60
C MET A 136 -10.68 -6.54 -2.65
N MET A 137 -11.38 -7.46 -1.99
CA MET A 137 -12.85 -7.42 -1.88
C MET A 137 -13.33 -6.15 -1.17
N GLY A 138 -12.61 -5.67 -0.14
CA GLY A 138 -12.90 -4.40 0.52
C GLY A 138 -12.79 -3.19 -0.41
N ILE A 139 -11.79 -3.19 -1.31
CA ILE A 139 -11.62 -2.16 -2.33
C ILE A 139 -12.78 -2.21 -3.33
N ILE A 140 -13.06 -3.37 -3.91
CA ILE A 140 -14.15 -3.55 -4.90
C ILE A 140 -15.49 -3.07 -4.33
N ARG A 141 -15.84 -3.54 -3.10
CA ARG A 141 -17.08 -3.14 -2.43
C ARG A 141 -17.18 -1.64 -2.17
N THR A 142 -16.04 -0.97 -1.96
CA THR A 142 -16.00 0.48 -1.75
C THR A 142 -16.33 1.22 -3.04
N PHE A 143 -15.82 0.75 -4.19
CA PHE A 143 -16.11 1.34 -5.50
C PHE A 143 -17.53 1.03 -5.98
N ASP A 144 -18.01 -0.21 -5.86
CA ASP A 144 -19.38 -0.58 -6.25
C ASP A 144 -20.43 0.27 -5.52
N LYS A 145 -20.22 0.47 -4.21
CA LYS A 145 -21.13 1.29 -3.38
C LYS A 145 -20.95 2.81 -3.57
N SER A 146 -20.03 3.25 -4.42
CA SER A 146 -19.91 4.65 -4.82
C SER A 146 -20.59 4.92 -6.17
N ILE A 147 -20.95 3.87 -6.92
CA ILE A 147 -21.66 3.97 -8.20
C ILE A 147 -23.19 3.91 -8.00
N THR A 148 -23.66 3.44 -6.84
CA THR A 148 -25.08 3.46 -6.41
C THR A 148 -25.30 4.47 -5.30
#